data_AF-A0A8X6M0R3-F1
#
_entry.id   AF-A0A8X6M0R3-F1
#
_cell.length_a   1.000
_cell.length_b   1.000
_cell.length_c   1.000
_cell.angle_alpha   90.00
_cell.angle_beta   90.00
_cell.angle_gamma   90.00
#
_symmetry.space_group_name_H-M   'P 1'
#
loop_
_entity.id
_entity.type
_entity.pdbx_description
1 polymer ?
#
loop_
_entity_poly.entity_id
_entity_poly.type
_entity_poly.pdbx_seq_one_letter_code
_entity_poly.pdbx_strand_id
1 'polypeptide(L)'
;MDQNLYEASRKDPFLSAVDLQKEWTPACSVDTVRNRLKQKGLKCRTLACKPSLTQFHRQMRYVYAHSKLYWSVSEWHRVVFSDEKIFRSSSRGALRVYRPVQRSDRFDEQYLVHSSNPVYGRPRFTLCVWMAFGGNETELCEDNEEKEHIFMQDLSSVHTSKQTKLWLQEHNVNVMHNWLPKGPDMNPVENVWAELVRRLEIHWRQTGVRNRDQLWEDVLQVFHELPKEYFENLIRSMPRRVRTVSSKHEGRAKY
;
A
#
# COMPACT_ATOMS: atom_id res chain seq x y z
N MET A 1 9.13 -24.77 -26.85
CA MET A 1 8.41 -23.47 -26.86
C MET A 1 7.92 -23.11 -25.45
N ASP A 2 7.08 -23.95 -24.83
CA ASP A 2 6.50 -23.64 -23.51
C ASP A 2 7.50 -23.66 -22.34
N GLN A 3 8.55 -24.47 -22.45
CA GLN A 3 9.65 -24.43 -21.48
C GLN A 3 10.42 -23.11 -21.56
N ASN A 4 10.67 -22.58 -22.76
CA ASN A 4 11.41 -21.33 -22.94
C ASN A 4 10.63 -20.13 -22.39
N LEU A 5 9.30 -20.10 -22.56
CA LEU A 5 8.43 -19.09 -21.94
C LEU A 5 8.49 -19.13 -20.40
N TYR A 6 8.50 -20.34 -19.83
CA TYR A 6 8.62 -20.53 -18.39
C TYR A 6 9.99 -20.06 -17.87
N GLU A 7 11.09 -20.48 -18.52
CA GLU A 7 12.44 -20.07 -18.14
C GLU A 7 12.64 -18.55 -18.27
N ALA A 8 12.14 -17.95 -19.36
CA ALA A 8 12.18 -16.49 -19.56
C ALA A 8 11.43 -15.74 -18.45
N SER A 9 10.21 -16.19 -18.13
CA SER A 9 9.41 -15.62 -17.04
C SER A 9 9.99 -15.89 -15.64
N ARG A 10 10.86 -16.90 -15.47
CA ARG A 10 11.58 -17.13 -14.21
C ARG A 10 12.83 -16.29 -14.09
N LYS A 11 13.53 -16.05 -15.20
CA LYS A 11 14.74 -15.23 -15.28
C LYS A 11 14.41 -13.75 -15.10
N ASP A 12 13.34 -13.27 -15.73
CA ASP A 12 12.79 -11.94 -15.52
C ASP A 12 11.28 -12.04 -15.24
N PRO A 13 10.87 -12.05 -13.96
CA PRO A 13 9.48 -12.25 -13.58
C PRO A 13 8.60 -11.01 -13.79
N PHE A 14 9.16 -9.88 -14.23
CA PHE A 14 8.45 -8.62 -14.49
C PHE A 14 8.01 -8.47 -15.94
N LEU A 15 8.44 -9.38 -16.84
CA LEU A 15 8.00 -9.39 -18.23
C LEU A 15 6.49 -9.58 -18.33
N SER A 16 5.83 -8.72 -19.11
CA SER A 16 4.40 -8.87 -19.36
C SER A 16 4.14 -10.03 -20.33
N ALA A 17 2.91 -10.57 -20.34
CA ALA A 17 2.53 -11.57 -21.34
C ALA A 17 2.67 -11.05 -22.79
N VAL A 18 2.62 -9.73 -22.99
CA VAL A 18 2.82 -9.11 -24.30
C VAL A 18 4.31 -9.11 -24.67
N ASP A 19 5.20 -8.81 -23.73
CA ASP A 19 6.65 -8.83 -23.97
C ASP A 19 7.11 -10.28 -24.23
N LEU A 20 6.62 -11.23 -23.42
CA LEU A 20 6.86 -12.67 -23.61
C LEU A 20 6.32 -13.18 -24.97
N GLN A 21 5.16 -12.70 -25.41
CA GLN A 21 4.62 -13.05 -26.72
C GLN A 21 5.52 -12.52 -27.84
N LYS A 22 5.90 -11.24 -27.80
CA LYS A 22 6.69 -10.60 -28.87
C LYS A 22 8.04 -11.27 -29.10
N GLU A 23 8.72 -11.66 -28.03
CA GLU A 23 10.10 -12.13 -28.11
C GLU A 23 10.21 -13.66 -28.30
N TRP A 24 9.29 -14.46 -27.73
CA TRP A 24 9.40 -15.92 -27.80
C TRP A 24 8.31 -16.61 -28.62
N THR A 25 7.11 -16.03 -28.72
CA THR A 25 5.97 -16.68 -29.40
C THR A 25 5.08 -15.68 -30.14
N PRO A 26 5.60 -14.94 -31.13
CA PRO A 26 4.87 -13.84 -31.77
C PRO A 26 3.63 -14.32 -32.55
N ALA A 27 3.61 -15.59 -32.95
CA ALA A 27 2.51 -16.19 -33.71
C ALA A 27 1.28 -16.58 -32.87
N CYS A 28 1.36 -16.57 -31.53
CA CYS A 28 0.23 -16.96 -30.67
C CYS A 28 -0.42 -15.76 -29.98
N SER A 29 -1.66 -15.92 -29.53
CA SER A 29 -2.35 -14.89 -28.75
C SER A 29 -1.73 -14.70 -27.36
N VAL A 30 -1.86 -13.50 -26.79
CA VAL A 30 -1.40 -13.20 -25.43
C VAL A 30 -2.09 -14.09 -24.38
N ASP A 31 -3.35 -14.49 -24.61
CA ASP A 31 -4.08 -15.41 -23.74
C ASP A 31 -3.49 -16.83 -23.76
N THR A 32 -2.95 -17.25 -24.90
CA THR A 32 -2.22 -18.52 -25.00
C THR A 32 -0.98 -18.51 -24.11
N VAL A 33 -0.23 -17.39 -24.11
CA VAL A 33 0.93 -17.20 -23.20
C VAL A 33 0.50 -17.27 -21.73
N ARG A 34 -0.57 -16.56 -21.36
CA ARG A 34 -1.11 -16.58 -19.98
C ARG A 34 -1.52 -18.00 -19.55
N ASN A 35 -2.20 -18.74 -20.42
CA ASN A 35 -2.66 -20.10 -20.13
C ASN A 35 -1.48 -21.07 -19.96
N ARG A 36 -0.46 -20.97 -20.81
CA ARG A 36 0.77 -21.79 -20.73
C ARG A 36 1.55 -21.53 -19.44
N LEU A 37 1.74 -20.26 -19.06
CA LEU A 37 2.37 -19.90 -17.78
C LEU A 37 1.57 -20.44 -16.58
N LYS A 38 0.24 -20.35 -16.64
CA LYS A 38 -0.66 -20.89 -15.61
C LYS A 38 -0.56 -22.42 -15.49
N GLN A 39 -0.50 -23.14 -16.60
CA GLN A 39 -0.31 -24.60 -16.62
C GLN A 39 1.02 -25.01 -15.97
N LYS A 40 2.06 -24.19 -16.12
CA LYS A 40 3.36 -24.38 -15.46
C LYS A 40 3.41 -23.85 -14.01
N GLY A 41 2.28 -23.43 -13.44
CA GLY A 41 2.17 -23.02 -12.05
C GLY A 41 2.52 -21.55 -11.75
N LEU A 42 2.78 -20.73 -12.76
CA LEU A 42 3.02 -19.29 -12.60
C LEU A 42 1.71 -18.51 -12.71
N LYS A 43 1.44 -17.61 -11.77
CA LYS A 43 0.32 -16.66 -11.86
C LYS A 43 0.81 -15.24 -11.87
N CYS A 44 0.17 -14.43 -12.72
CA CYS A 44 0.29 -12.98 -12.72
C CYS A 44 -0.32 -12.42 -11.43
N ARG A 45 0.49 -11.71 -10.64
CA ARG A 45 0.11 -11.11 -9.36
C ARG A 45 0.61 -9.67 -9.30
N THR A 46 -0.01 -8.84 -8.47
CA THR A 46 0.51 -7.49 -8.20
C THR A 46 1.84 -7.58 -7.45
N LEU A 47 2.77 -6.71 -7.81
CA LEU A 47 4.05 -6.56 -7.13
C LEU A 47 3.90 -6.17 -5.66
N ALA A 48 4.86 -6.61 -4.85
CA ALA A 48 5.08 -6.08 -3.52
C ALA A 48 6.29 -5.13 -3.58
N CYS A 49 6.12 -3.90 -3.11
CA CYS A 49 7.23 -2.99 -2.85
C CYS A 49 7.58 -3.13 -1.38
N LYS A 50 8.87 -3.34 -1.07
CA LYS A 50 9.34 -3.43 0.31
C LYS A 50 10.49 -2.47 0.52
N PRO A 51 10.31 -1.40 1.30
CA PRO A 51 11.42 -0.54 1.63
C PRO A 51 12.40 -1.32 2.51
N SER A 52 13.69 -1.33 2.15
CA SER A 52 14.72 -1.99 2.95
C SER A 52 14.79 -1.35 4.35
N LEU A 53 14.71 -2.19 5.38
CA LEU A 53 14.77 -1.80 6.79
C LEU A 53 16.18 -2.03 7.34
N THR A 54 16.87 -0.94 7.66
CA THR A 54 18.13 -0.95 8.39
C THR A 54 17.89 -1.43 9.83
N GLN A 55 18.96 -1.78 10.56
CA GLN A 55 18.88 -2.14 11.98
C GLN A 55 18.23 -1.02 12.80
N PHE A 56 18.57 0.24 12.50
CA PHE A 56 17.95 1.42 13.10
C PHE A 56 16.43 1.45 12.88
N HIS A 57 15.96 1.23 11.65
CA HIS A 57 14.52 1.19 11.39
C HIS A 57 13.82 0.07 12.17
N ARG A 58 14.44 -1.12 12.29
CA ARG A 58 13.88 -2.23 13.06
C ARG A 58 13.76 -1.89 14.54
N GLN A 59 14.78 -1.27 15.12
CA GLN A 59 14.78 -0.83 16.51
C GLN A 59 13.69 0.20 16.78
N MET A 60 13.61 1.25 15.96
CA MET A 60 12.55 2.26 16.09
C MET A 60 11.16 1.65 15.94
N ARG A 61 11.04 0.66 15.04
CA ARG A 61 9.80 -0.11 14.86
C ARG A 61 9.38 -0.91 16.06
N TYR A 62 10.33 -1.54 16.73
CA TYR A 62 10.08 -2.25 17.98
C TYR A 62 9.68 -1.28 19.10
N VAL A 63 10.43 -0.20 19.31
CA VAL A 63 10.17 0.77 20.39
C VAL A 63 8.76 1.34 20.30
N TYR A 64 8.34 1.77 19.10
CA TYR A 64 6.99 2.26 18.89
C TYR A 64 5.94 1.17 19.12
N ALA A 65 6.12 -0.02 18.54
CA ALA A 65 5.16 -1.12 18.72
C ALA A 65 5.02 -1.51 20.20
N HIS A 66 6.13 -1.53 20.93
CA HIS A 66 6.13 -1.81 22.37
C HIS A 66 5.40 -0.72 23.15
N SER A 67 5.61 0.56 22.84
CA SER A 67 4.92 1.69 23.49
C SER A 67 3.40 1.72 23.27
N LYS A 68 2.90 1.03 22.25
CA LYS A 68 1.48 0.97 21.88
C LYS A 68 0.90 -0.45 22.03
N LEU A 69 1.64 -1.37 22.66
CA LEU A 69 1.27 -2.78 22.74
C LEU A 69 -0.07 -3.01 23.47
N TYR A 70 -0.32 -2.18 24.48
CA TYR A 70 -1.51 -2.24 25.33
C TYR A 70 -2.59 -1.23 24.93
N TRP A 71 -2.42 -0.51 23.81
CA TRP A 71 -3.44 0.41 23.33
C TRP A 71 -4.71 -0.33 22.93
N SER A 72 -5.81 0.07 23.54
CA SER A 72 -7.17 -0.37 23.24
C SER A 72 -7.63 0.15 21.89
N VAL A 73 -8.70 -0.45 21.35
CA VAL A 73 -9.34 0.05 20.12
C VAL A 73 -9.81 1.49 20.30
N SER A 74 -10.35 1.85 21.47
CA SER A 74 -10.79 3.21 21.81
C SER A 74 -9.66 4.24 21.75
N GLU A 75 -8.44 3.89 22.13
CA GLU A 75 -7.27 4.77 21.93
C GLU A 75 -6.93 4.93 20.45
N TRP A 76 -7.07 3.88 19.65
CA TRP A 76 -6.87 3.96 18.19
C TRP A 76 -7.97 4.76 17.48
N HIS A 77 -9.19 4.82 18.02
CA HIS A 77 -10.24 5.70 17.49
C HIS A 77 -9.89 7.18 17.57
N ARG A 78 -9.09 7.57 18.58
CA ARG A 78 -8.62 8.95 18.73
C ARG A 78 -7.60 9.34 17.66
N VAL A 79 -7.02 8.38 16.94
CA VAL A 79 -5.98 8.64 15.95
C VAL A 79 -6.59 9.00 14.60
N VAL A 80 -6.20 10.15 14.07
CA VAL A 80 -6.48 10.55 12.69
C VAL A 80 -5.29 10.13 11.83
N PHE A 81 -5.48 9.12 11.00
CA PHE A 81 -4.47 8.64 10.07
C PHE A 81 -4.52 9.43 8.77
N SER A 82 -3.38 9.91 8.30
CA SER A 82 -3.26 10.62 7.03
C SER A 82 -2.14 10.06 6.15
N ASP A 83 -2.26 10.27 4.84
CA ASP A 83 -1.21 9.95 3.87
C ASP A 83 -1.47 10.61 2.50
N GLU A 84 -0.44 10.65 1.67
CA GLU A 84 -0.51 11.08 0.27
C GLU A 84 -0.27 9.94 -0.71
N LYS A 85 -1.05 9.92 -1.80
CA LYS A 85 -0.83 9.02 -2.92
C LYS A 85 -0.81 9.73 -4.25
N ILE A 86 0.17 9.36 -5.08
CA ILE A 86 0.20 9.75 -6.49
C ILE A 86 -0.49 8.68 -7.34
N PHE A 87 -1.64 9.02 -7.90
CA PHE A 87 -2.30 8.27 -8.97
C PHE A 87 -1.71 8.66 -10.33
N ARG A 88 -1.56 7.69 -11.23
CA ARG A 88 -0.93 7.89 -12.54
C ARG A 88 -1.85 7.38 -13.64
N SER A 89 -1.94 8.11 -14.75
CA SER A 89 -2.79 7.77 -15.90
C SER A 89 -2.30 6.58 -16.75
N SER A 90 -1.24 5.89 -16.33
CA SER A 90 -0.54 4.92 -17.19
C SER A 90 -1.41 3.69 -17.45
N SER A 91 -1.53 3.33 -18.74
CA SER A 91 -2.26 2.19 -19.29
C SER A 91 -1.70 0.82 -18.89
N ARG A 92 -0.61 0.78 -18.13
CA ARG A 92 -0.13 -0.41 -17.46
C ARG A 92 -0.44 -0.21 -15.99
N GLY A 93 -1.54 -0.83 -15.51
CA GLY A 93 -1.95 -0.83 -14.10
C GLY A 93 -0.85 -1.33 -13.15
N ALA A 94 -1.15 -1.57 -11.87
CA ALA A 94 -0.13 -1.97 -10.91
C ALA A 94 0.73 -3.10 -11.47
N LEU A 95 2.04 -2.88 -11.34
CA LEU A 95 3.03 -3.76 -11.92
C LEU A 95 2.74 -5.19 -11.52
N ARG A 96 2.87 -6.06 -12.52
CA ARG A 96 2.56 -7.46 -12.39
C ARG A 96 3.85 -8.25 -12.39
N VAL A 97 3.84 -9.33 -11.62
CA VAL A 97 4.89 -10.33 -11.58
C VAL A 97 4.29 -11.69 -11.79
N TYR A 98 4.95 -12.51 -12.61
CA TYR A 98 4.65 -13.92 -12.69
C TYR A 98 5.43 -14.65 -11.60
N ARG A 99 4.71 -15.22 -10.63
CA ARG A 99 5.30 -15.99 -9.53
C ARG A 99 4.58 -17.30 -9.26
N PRO A 100 5.26 -18.31 -8.69
CA PRO A 100 4.64 -19.57 -8.28
C PRO A 100 3.50 -19.36 -7.28
N VAL A 101 2.51 -20.25 -7.30
CA VAL A 101 1.32 -20.18 -6.42
C VAL A 101 1.51 -20.94 -5.11
N GLN A 102 2.48 -21.86 -5.05
CA GLN A 102 2.55 -22.91 -4.04
C GLN A 102 3.27 -22.50 -2.73
N ARG A 103 3.83 -21.28 -2.64
CA ARG A 103 4.56 -20.80 -1.44
C ARG A 103 4.27 -19.33 -1.12
N SER A 104 4.65 -18.88 0.09
CA SER A 104 4.54 -17.47 0.53
C SER A 104 5.58 -16.56 -0.13
N ASP A 105 5.80 -16.69 -1.43
CA ASP A 105 6.87 -16.02 -2.19
C ASP A 105 6.55 -14.56 -2.51
N ARG A 106 5.49 -14.00 -1.90
CA ARG A 106 5.08 -12.61 -2.11
C ARG A 106 6.23 -11.63 -1.80
N PHE A 107 7.10 -11.98 -0.85
CA PHE A 107 8.19 -11.15 -0.36
C PHE A 107 9.58 -11.68 -0.71
N ASP A 108 9.67 -12.64 -1.63
CA ASP A 108 10.96 -13.12 -2.10
C ASP A 108 11.66 -12.00 -2.92
N GLU A 109 12.96 -11.80 -2.70
CA GLU A 109 13.72 -10.67 -3.24
C GLU A 109 13.66 -10.61 -4.77
N GLN A 110 13.64 -11.77 -5.44
CA GLN A 110 13.51 -11.87 -6.90
C GLN A 110 12.16 -11.35 -7.45
N TYR A 111 11.13 -11.17 -6.60
CA TYR A 111 9.80 -10.69 -6.98
C TYR A 111 9.46 -9.31 -6.37
N LEU A 112 10.42 -8.68 -5.70
CA LEU A 112 10.27 -7.37 -5.06
C LEU A 112 10.82 -6.26 -5.96
N VAL A 113 10.27 -5.06 -5.78
CA VAL A 113 10.92 -3.83 -6.23
C VAL A 113 11.31 -3.00 -5.02
N HIS A 114 12.57 -2.58 -4.98
CA HIS A 114 13.13 -1.77 -3.90
C HIS A 114 12.76 -0.28 -3.97
N SER A 115 11.93 0.13 -4.94
CA SER A 115 11.39 1.48 -5.06
C SER A 115 9.97 1.54 -4.51
N SER A 116 9.66 2.57 -3.72
CA SER A 116 8.27 2.92 -3.34
C SER A 116 7.43 3.39 -4.52
N ASN A 117 8.08 3.73 -5.64
CA ASN A 117 7.46 4.24 -6.86
C ASN A 117 8.15 3.67 -8.11
N PRO A 118 7.95 2.38 -8.43
CA PRO A 118 8.53 1.82 -9.64
C PRO A 118 7.88 2.45 -10.89
N VAL A 119 8.71 2.94 -11.81
CA VAL A 119 8.33 3.69 -13.02
C VAL A 119 8.53 2.79 -14.24
N TYR A 120 7.51 2.65 -15.09
CA TYR A 120 7.69 2.29 -16.49
C TYR A 120 6.76 3.12 -17.36
N GLY A 121 7.35 3.89 -18.28
CA GLY A 121 6.67 4.85 -19.15
C GLY A 121 6.30 6.16 -18.43
N ARG A 122 6.45 7.30 -19.12
CA ARG A 122 5.96 8.58 -18.60
C ARG A 122 4.44 8.54 -18.59
N PRO A 123 3.76 8.67 -17.43
CA PRO A 123 2.32 8.79 -17.43
C PRO A 123 1.92 10.06 -18.20
N ARG A 124 0.78 10.03 -18.90
CA ARG A 124 0.24 11.23 -19.60
C ARG A 124 -0.08 12.35 -18.60
N PHE A 125 -0.55 11.97 -17.40
CA PHE A 125 -0.76 12.88 -16.28
C PHE A 125 -0.74 12.13 -14.95
N THR A 126 -0.58 12.88 -13.86
CA THR A 126 -0.55 12.39 -12.48
C THR A 126 -1.46 13.22 -11.60
N LEU A 127 -2.00 12.61 -10.55
CA LEU A 127 -2.84 13.26 -9.56
C LEU A 127 -2.33 12.89 -8.17
N CYS A 128 -1.91 13.87 -7.38
CA CYS A 128 -1.59 13.67 -5.98
C CYS A 128 -2.87 13.86 -5.17
N VAL A 129 -3.23 12.86 -4.36
CA VAL A 129 -4.40 12.88 -3.50
C VAL A 129 -3.92 12.74 -2.07
N TRP A 130 -4.34 13.68 -1.23
CA TRP A 130 -4.20 13.60 0.22
C TRP A 130 -5.48 13.04 0.81
N MET A 131 -5.38 12.14 1.79
CA MET A 131 -6.54 11.72 2.56
C MET A 131 -6.22 11.57 4.03
N ALA A 132 -7.28 11.66 4.85
CA ALA A 132 -7.23 11.24 6.23
C ALA A 132 -8.53 10.56 6.64
N PHE A 133 -8.44 9.67 7.64
CA PHE A 133 -9.60 9.13 8.35
C PHE A 133 -9.24 8.79 9.80
N GLY A 134 -10.23 8.84 10.68
CA GLY A 134 -10.12 8.46 12.09
C GLY A 134 -11.37 7.71 12.53
N GLY A 135 -11.46 7.40 13.83
CA GLY A 135 -12.65 6.79 14.41
C GLY A 135 -13.84 7.74 14.39
N ASN A 136 -15.05 7.22 14.19
CA ASN A 136 -16.27 8.00 14.41
C ASN A 136 -16.56 8.09 15.91
N GLU A 137 -16.97 9.26 16.41
CA GLU A 137 -17.39 9.51 17.80
C GLU A 137 -18.78 8.90 18.14
N THR A 138 -19.11 7.70 17.65
CA THR A 138 -20.48 7.15 17.77
C THR A 138 -20.66 6.08 18.84
N GLU A 139 -19.80 6.02 19.84
CA GLU A 139 -20.19 5.41 21.12
C GLU A 139 -20.52 6.56 22.07
N LEU A 140 -21.81 6.69 22.38
CA LEU A 140 -22.31 7.39 23.57
C LEU A 140 -21.54 6.84 24.79
N CYS A 141 -20.37 7.42 25.06
CA CYS A 141 -19.72 7.31 26.35
C CYS A 141 -20.45 8.32 27.22
N GLU A 142 -21.06 7.87 28.32
CA GLU A 142 -21.75 8.73 29.30
C GLU A 142 -20.82 9.74 30.00
N ASP A 143 -19.54 9.79 29.63
CA ASP A 143 -18.57 10.75 30.13
C ASP A 143 -18.17 11.74 29.02
N ASN A 144 -18.68 12.98 29.14
CA ASN A 144 -18.33 14.17 28.38
C ASN A 144 -16.86 14.62 28.64
N GLU A 145 -15.89 13.74 28.45
CA GLU A 145 -14.50 14.18 28.28
C GLU A 145 -14.24 14.37 26.80
N GLU A 146 -13.94 15.60 26.38
CA GLU A 146 -13.40 15.90 25.04
C GLU A 146 -12.14 15.06 24.84
N LYS A 147 -12.26 13.90 24.18
CA LYS A 147 -11.14 13.00 23.95
C LYS A 147 -10.27 13.60 22.85
N GLU A 148 -9.18 14.26 23.26
CA GLU A 148 -8.22 14.89 22.34
C GLU A 148 -7.76 13.92 21.24
N HIS A 149 -7.93 14.33 19.98
CA HIS A 149 -7.51 13.57 18.80
C HIS A 149 -6.00 13.63 18.61
N ILE A 150 -5.44 12.55 18.08
CA ILE A 150 -4.00 12.42 17.80
C ILE A 150 -3.81 12.39 16.29
N PHE A 151 -3.18 13.41 15.72
CA PHE A 151 -2.86 13.47 14.30
C PHE A 151 -1.63 12.64 13.97
N MET A 152 -1.78 11.65 13.09
CA MET A 152 -0.67 10.85 12.57
C MET A 152 -0.25 11.37 11.20
N GLN A 153 1.04 11.70 11.07
CA GLN A 153 1.70 12.02 9.80
C GLN A 153 3.01 11.23 9.68
N ASP A 154 3.42 10.96 8.43
CA ASP A 154 4.65 10.22 8.17
C ASP A 154 5.92 11.06 8.42
N LEU A 155 7.09 10.42 8.34
CA LEU A 155 8.38 11.09 8.55
C LEU A 155 9.00 11.64 7.25
N SER A 156 8.19 11.94 6.23
CA SER A 156 8.69 12.55 5.00
C SER A 156 9.33 13.92 5.28
N SER A 157 10.22 14.37 4.39
CA SER A 157 10.97 15.61 4.59
C SER A 157 10.08 16.86 4.65
N VAL A 158 8.90 16.81 4.02
CA VAL A 158 7.92 17.90 4.05
C VAL A 158 7.18 17.95 5.39
N HIS A 159 6.81 16.79 5.95
CA HIS A 159 6.11 16.70 7.24
C HIS A 159 7.02 16.91 8.44
N THR A 160 8.32 16.65 8.28
CA THR A 160 9.35 16.88 9.31
C THR A 160 10.04 18.24 9.20
N SER A 161 9.64 19.07 8.24
CA SER A 161 10.21 20.40 8.00
C SER A 161 10.01 21.33 9.21
N LYS A 162 10.89 22.32 9.36
CA LYS A 162 10.79 23.30 10.45
C LYS A 162 9.47 24.08 10.37
N GLN A 163 9.05 24.44 9.15
CA GLN A 163 7.81 25.18 8.92
C GLN A 163 6.57 24.37 9.31
N THR A 164 6.51 23.09 8.91
CA THR A 164 5.39 22.21 9.27
C THR A 164 5.31 21.99 10.78
N LYS A 165 6.45 21.75 11.43
CA LYS A 165 6.50 21.59 12.89
C LYS A 165 6.04 22.84 13.64
N LEU A 166 6.47 24.02 13.20
CA LEU A 166 6.05 25.30 13.78
C LEU A 166 4.54 25.50 13.61
N TRP A 167 4.01 25.28 12.41
CA TRP A 167 2.57 25.41 12.15
C TRP A 167 1.75 24.47 13.05
N LEU A 168 2.16 23.21 13.18
CA LEU A 168 1.47 22.24 14.05
C LEU A 168 1.50 22.65 15.53
N GLN A 169 2.63 23.22 15.99
CA GLN A 169 2.77 23.74 17.35
C GLN A 169 1.90 24.98 17.59
N GLU A 170 1.91 25.94 16.66
CA GLU A 170 1.11 27.17 16.73
C GLU A 170 -0.39 26.88 16.75
N HIS A 171 -0.82 25.78 16.13
CA HIS A 171 -2.22 25.37 16.06
C HIS A 171 -2.59 24.32 17.13
N ASN A 172 -1.71 24.05 18.10
CA ASN A 172 -1.90 23.07 19.18
C ASN A 172 -2.36 21.68 18.67
N VAL A 173 -1.83 21.25 17.52
CA VAL A 173 -2.16 19.93 16.97
C VAL A 173 -1.41 18.86 17.76
N ASN A 174 -2.14 17.97 18.44
CA ASN A 174 -1.55 16.83 19.12
C ASN A 174 -1.08 15.80 18.07
N VAL A 175 0.21 15.84 17.74
CA VAL A 175 0.82 14.97 16.74
C VAL A 175 1.29 13.67 17.40
N MET A 176 1.08 12.52 16.74
CA MET A 176 1.59 11.24 17.19
C MET A 176 3.12 11.26 17.28
N HIS A 177 3.63 11.36 18.49
CA HIS A 177 5.06 11.33 18.75
C HIS A 177 5.67 9.95 18.47
N ASN A 178 6.95 9.96 18.05
CA ASN A 178 7.75 8.77 17.79
C ASN A 178 7.20 7.84 16.69
N TRP A 179 6.49 8.39 15.69
CA TRP A 179 6.03 7.62 14.54
C TRP A 179 7.17 6.86 13.82
N LEU A 180 6.80 5.77 13.17
CA LEU A 180 7.72 4.80 12.59
C LEU A 180 8.42 5.30 11.32
N PRO A 181 9.76 5.25 11.25
CA PRO A 181 10.44 5.38 9.97
C PRO A 181 10.11 4.17 9.09
N LYS A 182 9.69 4.44 7.85
CA LYS A 182 9.28 3.41 6.86
C LYS A 182 8.22 2.45 7.42
N GLY A 183 7.10 3.00 7.88
CA GLY A 183 6.00 2.32 8.55
C GLY A 183 4.71 2.07 7.75
N PRO A 184 4.70 1.79 6.43
CA PRO A 184 3.46 1.72 5.66
C PRO A 184 2.51 0.61 6.16
N ASP A 185 3.03 -0.44 6.79
CA ASP A 185 2.21 -1.50 7.38
C ASP A 185 1.46 -1.07 8.65
N MET A 186 1.93 -0.03 9.32
CA MET A 186 1.30 0.57 10.49
C MET A 186 0.42 1.77 10.16
N ASN A 187 0.44 2.27 8.93
CA ASN A 187 -0.53 3.24 8.42
C ASN A 187 -1.70 2.52 7.75
N PRO A 188 -2.91 2.49 8.32
CA PRO A 188 -4.05 1.84 7.70
C PRO A 188 -4.54 2.56 6.42
N VAL A 189 -4.13 3.81 6.16
CA VAL A 189 -4.41 4.52 4.91
C VAL A 189 -3.85 3.78 3.69
N GLU A 190 -2.72 3.07 3.84
CA GLU A 190 -2.14 2.23 2.79
C GLU A 190 -3.09 1.09 2.36
N ASN A 191 -3.95 0.60 3.25
CA ASN A 191 -4.98 -0.37 2.89
C ASN A 191 -6.10 0.27 2.07
N VAL A 192 -6.47 1.52 2.38
CA VAL A 192 -7.44 2.27 1.58
C VAL A 192 -6.87 2.49 0.18
N TRP A 193 -5.64 2.95 0.08
CA TRP A 193 -4.92 3.09 -1.18
C TRP A 193 -4.86 1.81 -2.01
N ALA A 194 -4.55 0.67 -1.39
CA ALA A 194 -4.55 -0.62 -2.07
C ALA A 194 -5.94 -0.99 -2.62
N GLU A 195 -6.99 -0.71 -1.88
CA GLU A 195 -8.37 -1.00 -2.29
C GLU A 195 -8.86 -0.05 -3.40
N LEU A 196 -8.56 1.25 -3.31
CA LEU A 196 -8.86 2.22 -4.38
C LEU A 196 -8.17 1.81 -5.68
N VAL A 197 -6.87 1.52 -5.64
CA VAL A 197 -6.12 1.07 -6.82
C VAL A 197 -6.73 -0.20 -7.40
N ARG A 198 -7.11 -1.17 -6.56
CA ARG A 198 -7.72 -2.42 -7.02
C ARG A 198 -9.03 -2.17 -7.77
N ARG A 199 -9.91 -1.31 -7.24
CA ARG A 199 -11.20 -0.98 -7.87
C ARG A 199 -11.02 -0.16 -9.14
N LEU A 200 -10.16 0.86 -9.12
CA LEU A 200 -9.81 1.68 -10.29
C LEU A 200 -9.20 0.84 -11.41
N GLU A 201 -8.32 -0.11 -11.10
CA GLU A 201 -7.78 -1.02 -12.10
C GLU A 201 -8.84 -1.89 -12.78
N ILE A 202 -9.89 -2.28 -12.06
CA ILE A 202 -10.99 -3.05 -12.65
C ILE A 202 -11.78 -2.14 -13.58
N HIS A 203 -12.08 -0.92 -13.14
CA HIS A 203 -12.80 0.09 -13.93
C HIS A 203 -12.04 0.44 -15.23
N TRP A 204 -10.76 0.80 -15.13
CA TRP A 204 -9.94 1.27 -16.26
C TRP A 204 -9.54 0.19 -17.26
N ARG A 205 -9.73 -1.11 -16.95
CA ARG A 205 -9.52 -2.19 -17.92
C ARG A 205 -10.40 -2.07 -19.15
N GLN A 206 -11.57 -1.46 -19.01
CA GLN A 206 -12.56 -1.34 -20.09
C GLN A 206 -12.54 0.05 -20.71
N THR A 207 -12.41 1.09 -19.90
CA THR A 207 -12.63 2.50 -20.30
C THR A 207 -11.33 3.29 -20.48
N GLY A 208 -10.25 2.87 -19.81
CA GLY A 208 -9.05 3.68 -19.63
C GLY A 208 -9.31 4.99 -18.88
N VAL A 209 -8.28 5.84 -18.79
CA VAL A 209 -8.39 7.19 -18.20
C VAL A 209 -8.08 8.23 -19.28
N ARG A 210 -8.98 9.20 -19.46
CA ARG A 210 -8.88 10.19 -20.55
C ARG A 210 -8.05 11.40 -20.17
N ASN A 211 -8.35 12.00 -19.01
CA ASN A 211 -7.73 13.22 -18.50
C ASN A 211 -7.69 13.21 -16.96
N ARG A 212 -7.13 14.29 -16.37
CA ARG A 212 -6.97 14.42 -14.92
C ARG A 212 -8.31 14.53 -14.17
N ASP A 213 -9.30 15.18 -14.76
CA ASP A 213 -10.59 15.41 -14.11
C ASP A 213 -11.35 14.09 -13.97
N GLN A 214 -11.37 13.27 -15.03
CA GLN A 214 -11.89 11.89 -14.96
C GLN A 214 -11.14 11.05 -13.93
N LEU A 215 -9.80 11.18 -13.85
CA LEU A 215 -9.00 10.46 -12.83
C LEU A 215 -9.43 10.84 -11.41
N TRP A 216 -9.73 12.11 -11.17
CA TRP A 216 -10.21 12.59 -9.88
C TRP A 216 -11.63 12.08 -9.58
N GLU A 217 -12.54 12.19 -10.54
CA GLU A 217 -13.92 11.69 -10.42
C GLU A 217 -13.95 10.19 -10.13
N ASP A 218 -13.15 9.39 -10.85
CA ASP A 218 -13.05 7.95 -10.63
C ASP A 218 -12.54 7.64 -9.22
N VAL A 219 -11.49 8.34 -8.76
CA VAL A 219 -10.94 8.16 -7.40
C VAL A 219 -11.99 8.50 -6.35
N LEU A 220 -12.68 9.63 -6.50
CA LEU A 220 -13.74 10.06 -5.58
C LEU A 220 -14.90 9.07 -5.54
N GLN A 221 -15.38 8.63 -6.71
CA GLN A 221 -16.48 7.68 -6.80
C GLN A 221 -16.13 6.38 -6.06
N VAL A 222 -14.98 5.79 -6.39
CA VAL A 222 -14.51 4.55 -5.77
C VAL A 222 -14.32 4.71 -4.25
N PHE A 223 -13.88 5.88 -3.80
CA PHE A 223 -13.74 6.20 -2.37
C PHE A 223 -15.10 6.29 -1.67
N HIS A 224 -16.08 6.97 -2.26
CA HIS A 224 -17.44 7.09 -1.70
C HIS A 224 -18.19 5.75 -1.66
N GLU A 225 -17.83 4.80 -2.52
CA GLU A 225 -18.34 3.42 -2.49
C GLU A 225 -17.72 2.55 -1.38
N LEU A 226 -16.73 3.04 -0.62
CA LEU A 226 -16.20 2.31 0.54
C LEU A 226 -17.16 2.47 1.72
N PRO A 227 -17.65 1.36 2.33
CA PRO A 227 -18.55 1.47 3.47
C PRO A 227 -17.80 2.02 4.68
N LYS A 228 -18.48 2.77 5.56
CA LYS A 228 -17.90 3.28 6.82
C LYS A 228 -17.25 2.17 7.66
N GLU A 229 -17.87 0.99 7.65
CA GLU A 229 -17.39 -0.21 8.35
C GLU A 229 -16.04 -0.73 7.81
N TYR A 230 -15.66 -0.40 6.58
CA TYR A 230 -14.32 -0.69 6.06
C TYR A 230 -13.25 0.06 6.87
N PHE A 231 -13.44 1.36 7.08
CA PHE A 231 -12.53 2.20 7.86
C PHE A 231 -12.50 1.79 9.33
N GLU A 232 -13.65 1.49 9.90
CA GLU A 232 -13.79 0.99 11.27
C GLU A 232 -12.98 -0.30 11.48
N ASN A 233 -13.10 -1.26 10.57
CA ASN A 233 -12.34 -2.51 10.63
C ASN A 233 -10.82 -2.28 10.50
N LEU A 234 -10.39 -1.24 9.79
CA LEU A 234 -8.98 -0.86 9.73
C LEU A 234 -8.47 -0.37 11.09
N ILE A 235 -9.25 0.46 11.80
CA ILE A 235 -8.91 0.95 13.15
C ILE A 235 -8.89 -0.23 14.14
N ARG A 236 -9.92 -1.07 14.14
CA ARG A 236 -9.98 -2.29 14.96
C ARG A 236 -8.84 -3.26 14.71
N SER A 237 -8.21 -3.20 13.53
CA SER A 237 -7.05 -4.03 13.20
C SER A 237 -5.74 -3.57 13.86
N MET A 238 -5.67 -2.34 14.36
CA MET A 238 -4.41 -1.72 14.84
C MET A 238 -3.74 -2.50 15.98
N PRO A 239 -4.44 -2.95 17.06
CA PRO A 239 -3.79 -3.74 18.10
C PRO A 239 -3.11 -5.01 17.58
N ARG A 240 -3.71 -5.68 16.59
CA ARG A 240 -3.11 -6.86 15.94
C ARG A 240 -1.87 -6.49 15.12
N ARG A 241 -1.88 -5.35 14.41
CA ARG A 241 -0.72 -4.87 13.64
C ARG A 241 0.45 -4.57 14.57
N VAL A 242 0.21 -3.88 15.68
CA VAL A 242 1.21 -3.60 16.71
C VAL A 242 1.87 -4.89 17.22
N ARG A 243 1.07 -5.87 17.65
CA ARG A 243 1.58 -7.18 18.11
C ARG A 243 2.39 -7.89 17.03
N THR A 244 1.97 -7.79 15.77
CA THR A 244 2.69 -8.37 14.63
C THR A 244 4.06 -7.70 14.43
N VAL A 245 4.17 -6.39 14.60
CA VAL A 245 5.46 -5.68 14.51
C VAL A 245 6.35 -6.00 15.71
N SER A 246 5.77 -6.07 16.92
CA SER A 246 6.50 -6.39 18.15
C SER A 246 7.08 -7.81 18.14
N SER A 247 6.29 -8.83 17.81
CA SER A 247 6.72 -10.24 17.78
C SER A 247 7.80 -10.55 16.74
N LYS A 248 7.82 -9.82 15.61
CA LYS A 248 8.83 -10.04 14.57
C LYS A 248 10.21 -9.46 14.90
N HIS A 249 10.39 -8.84 16.07
CA HIS A 249 11.70 -8.45 16.58
C HIS A 249 12.43 -9.61 17.28
N GLU A 250 11.69 -10.60 17.82
CA GLU A 250 12.26 -11.73 18.57
C GLU A 250 12.67 -12.92 17.69
N GLY A 251 12.23 -12.96 16.42
CA GLY A 251 12.54 -14.05 15.50
C GLY A 251 13.26 -13.58 14.24
N ARG A 252 14.21 -14.39 13.75
CA ARG A 252 14.62 -14.45 12.33
C ARG A 252 13.40 -14.84 11.46
N ALA A 253 12.39 -13.99 11.40
CA ALA A 253 11.28 -14.15 10.49
C ALA A 253 11.66 -13.44 9.19
N LYS A 254 11.83 -14.22 8.11
CA LYS A 254 11.90 -13.69 6.75
C LYS A 254 10.63 -12.86 6.52
N TYR A 255 10.82 -11.55 6.34
CA TYR A 255 9.76 -10.59 6.03
C TYR A 255 9.44 -10.59 4.55
#